data_AF-A0A933F772-F1
#
_entry.id   AF-A0A933F772-F1
#
_cell.length_a   1.000
_cell.length_b   1.000
_cell.length_c   1.000
_cell.angle_alpha   90.00
_cell.angle_beta   90.00
_cell.angle_gamma   90.00
#
_symmetry.space_group_name_H-M   'P 1'
#
loop_
_entity.id
_entity.type
_entity.pdbx_description
1 polymer ?
#
loop_
_entity_poly.entity_id
_entity_poly.type
_entity_poly.pdbx_seq_one_letter_code
_entity_poly.pdbx_strand_id
1 'polypeptide(L)'
;MKKATLLTLAFFVSLAASASADQIAKGQTASCNNANAITVEVAKVEPAADAKNFGHTSNDRGTANLVVWKSSNFTTVPLTLGPNDSNATFVTADHGLTGIESRGENGRAKIVLTHQPEFSRGDSIGDISGLVKITNTGVIPVTVSCN
;
A
#
# COMPACT_ATOMS: atom_id res chain seq x y z
N MET A 1 -53.33 -3.59 -4.80
CA MET A 1 -52.25 -4.51 -5.22
C MET A 1 -51.09 -3.73 -5.81
N LYS A 2 -49.88 -3.99 -5.27
CA LYS A 2 -48.58 -3.94 -5.96
C LYS A 2 -48.08 -2.58 -6.49
N LYS A 3 -47.61 -1.68 -5.61
CA LYS A 3 -46.56 -0.68 -5.99
C LYS A 3 -45.52 -0.39 -4.89
N ALA A 4 -45.40 -1.24 -3.86
CA ALA A 4 -44.47 -1.02 -2.74
C ALA A 4 -43.30 -2.03 -2.71
N THR A 5 -42.93 -2.61 -3.84
CA THR A 5 -41.98 -3.75 -3.88
C THR A 5 -40.96 -3.64 -5.02
N LEU A 6 -40.42 -2.45 -5.27
CA LEU A 6 -39.24 -2.32 -6.14
C LEU A 6 -38.09 -1.49 -5.54
N LEU A 7 -38.37 -0.59 -4.59
CA LEU A 7 -37.31 0.26 -4.02
C LEU A 7 -36.49 -0.43 -2.92
N THR A 8 -37.04 -1.46 -2.26
CA THR A 8 -36.36 -2.22 -1.21
C THR A 8 -35.46 -3.32 -1.74
N LEU A 9 -35.60 -3.76 -2.99
CA LEU A 9 -34.76 -4.82 -3.56
C LEU A 9 -33.43 -4.29 -4.15
N ALA A 10 -33.39 -3.00 -4.48
CA ALA A 10 -32.18 -2.35 -4.99
C ALA A 10 -31.13 -2.05 -3.89
N PHE A 11 -31.50 -2.17 -2.61
CA PHE A 11 -30.59 -1.88 -1.49
C PHE A 11 -29.87 -3.12 -0.92
N PHE A 12 -30.27 -4.33 -1.32
CA PHE A 12 -29.69 -5.59 -0.83
C PHE A 12 -28.75 -6.29 -1.83
N VAL A 13 -28.57 -5.75 -3.04
CA VAL A 13 -27.78 -6.40 -4.11
C VAL A 13 -26.41 -5.74 -4.33
N SER A 14 -26.07 -4.65 -3.62
CA SER A 14 -24.77 -3.98 -3.73
C SER A 14 -23.80 -4.21 -2.57
N LEU A 15 -24.06 -5.20 -1.70
CA LEU A 15 -23.15 -5.55 -0.58
C LEU A 15 -22.05 -6.57 -0.96
N ALA A 16 -21.77 -6.75 -2.24
CA ALA A 16 -20.64 -7.54 -2.72
C ALA A 16 -19.79 -6.69 -3.66
N ALA A 17 -18.49 -6.63 -3.36
CA ALA A 17 -17.44 -5.79 -3.97
C ALA A 17 -17.34 -4.36 -3.43
N SER A 18 -16.99 -4.22 -2.13
CA SER A 18 -16.30 -3.01 -1.65
C SER A 18 -14.85 -3.04 -2.14
N ALA A 19 -14.68 -2.83 -3.44
CA ALA A 19 -13.38 -2.45 -3.99
C ALA A 19 -13.14 -0.97 -3.71
N SER A 20 -12.93 -0.62 -2.43
CA SER A 20 -12.63 0.75 -2.03
C SER A 20 -11.15 1.02 -2.31
N ALA A 21 -10.89 1.83 -3.33
CA ALA A 21 -9.62 2.52 -3.48
C ALA A 21 -9.68 3.80 -2.64
N ASP A 22 -8.86 3.88 -1.58
CA ASP A 22 -8.77 5.05 -0.72
C ASP A 22 -7.37 5.64 -0.80
N GLN A 23 -7.28 6.97 -0.86
CA GLN A 23 -6.01 7.68 -0.86
C GLN A 23 -5.73 8.17 0.55
N ILE A 24 -4.73 7.57 1.20
CA ILE A 24 -4.36 7.88 2.58
C ILE A 24 -3.18 8.85 2.61
N ALA A 25 -3.42 10.05 3.13
CA ALA A 25 -2.39 11.02 3.47
C ALA A 25 -1.68 10.64 4.78
N LYS A 26 -0.64 11.40 5.15
CA LYS A 26 0.12 11.18 6.39
C LYS A 26 -0.80 11.11 7.62
N GLY A 27 -0.66 10.04 8.40
CA GLY A 27 -1.43 9.75 9.61
C GLY A 27 -2.80 9.13 9.35
N GLN A 28 -3.26 9.06 8.08
CA GLN A 28 -4.53 8.41 7.75
C GLN A 28 -4.37 6.90 7.60
N THR A 29 -5.47 6.18 7.79
CA THR A 29 -5.52 4.72 7.78
C THR A 29 -6.63 4.22 6.88
N ALA A 30 -6.30 3.32 5.95
CA ALA A 30 -7.26 2.54 5.19
C ALA A 30 -7.49 1.19 5.89
N SER A 31 -8.70 0.65 5.78
CA SER A 31 -9.05 -0.66 6.33
C SER A 31 -9.66 -1.53 5.24
N CYS A 32 -9.07 -2.70 5.01
CA CYS A 32 -9.60 -3.73 4.12
C CYS A 32 -10.08 -4.91 4.96
N ASN A 33 -11.33 -5.32 4.78
CA ASN A 33 -11.92 -6.45 5.49
C ASN A 33 -12.19 -7.59 4.48
N ASN A 34 -11.66 -8.79 4.75
CA ASN A 34 -11.81 -9.97 3.90
C ASN A 34 -11.44 -9.74 2.41
N ALA A 35 -10.41 -8.92 2.17
CA ALA A 35 -9.92 -8.69 0.81
C ALA A 35 -9.12 -9.91 0.30
N ASN A 36 -9.40 -10.32 -0.93
CA ASN A 36 -8.62 -11.33 -1.66
C ASN A 36 -7.23 -10.79 -2.02
N ALA A 37 -7.14 -9.50 -2.32
CA ALA A 37 -5.88 -8.83 -2.57
C ALA A 37 -5.95 -7.36 -2.18
N ILE A 38 -4.87 -6.83 -1.60
CA ILE A 38 -4.75 -5.41 -1.29
C ILE A 38 -3.60 -4.83 -2.11
N THR A 39 -3.93 -3.90 -3.00
CA THR A 39 -2.93 -3.17 -3.79
C THR A 39 -2.56 -1.89 -3.06
N VAL A 40 -1.25 -1.64 -2.93
CA VAL A 40 -0.70 -0.41 -2.34
C VAL A 40 0.19 0.26 -3.37
N GLU A 41 -0.11 1.51 -3.70
CA GLU A 41 0.53 2.27 -4.77
C GLU A 41 0.93 3.67 -4.31
N VAL A 42 2.13 4.10 -4.68
CA VAL A 42 2.61 5.46 -4.50
C VAL A 42 2.95 6.07 -5.85
N ALA A 43 2.57 7.34 -6.05
CA ALA A 43 2.99 8.08 -7.23
C ALA A 43 4.50 8.32 -7.21
N LYS A 44 5.15 8.30 -8.37
CA LYS A 44 6.55 8.73 -8.48
C LYS A 44 6.60 10.25 -8.39
N VAL A 45 7.00 10.76 -7.23
CA VAL A 45 7.09 12.21 -6.94
C VAL A 45 8.56 12.59 -6.82
N GLU A 46 9.00 13.66 -7.47
CA GLU A 46 10.41 14.08 -7.38
C GLU A 46 10.82 14.46 -5.93
N PRO A 47 12.07 14.17 -5.52
CA PRO A 47 12.59 14.63 -4.24
C PRO A 47 12.52 16.15 -4.11
N ALA A 48 11.95 16.64 -3.01
CA ALA A 48 11.90 18.07 -2.69
C ALA A 48 12.94 18.39 -1.62
N ALA A 49 13.91 19.24 -1.96
CA ALA A 49 14.94 19.67 -1.00
C ALA A 49 14.31 20.37 0.23
N ASP A 50 14.88 20.12 1.41
CA ASP A 50 14.51 20.85 2.61
C ASP A 50 15.29 22.18 2.68
N ALA A 51 14.56 23.30 2.57
CA ALA A 51 15.13 24.64 2.59
C ALA A 51 15.83 24.99 3.91
N LYS A 52 15.52 24.30 5.01
CA LYS A 52 16.06 24.55 6.35
C LYS A 52 17.17 23.58 6.74
N ASN A 53 17.24 22.41 6.09
CA ASN A 53 18.20 21.36 6.41
C ASN A 53 18.95 20.95 5.15
N PHE A 54 20.13 21.53 4.95
CA PHE A 54 20.98 21.25 3.80
C PHE A 54 21.29 19.74 3.70
N GLY A 55 21.09 19.17 2.51
CA GLY A 55 21.30 17.74 2.25
C GLY A 55 20.12 16.83 2.60
N HIS A 56 19.02 17.38 3.13
CA HIS A 56 17.80 16.62 3.44
C HIS A 56 16.68 16.92 2.45
N THR A 57 15.67 16.04 2.41
CA THR A 57 14.44 16.23 1.65
C THR A 57 13.25 16.41 2.57
N SER A 58 12.32 17.28 2.20
CA SER A 58 11.08 17.53 2.94
C SER A 58 9.97 16.51 2.68
N ASN A 59 10.14 15.63 1.68
CA ASN A 59 9.12 14.69 1.20
C ASN A 59 9.61 13.24 1.14
N ASP A 60 10.53 12.84 2.02
CA ASP A 60 11.09 11.48 2.07
C ASP A 60 11.62 10.99 0.70
N ARG A 61 12.25 11.87 -0.09
CA ARG A 61 12.72 11.58 -1.46
C ARG A 61 11.62 11.04 -2.40
N GLY A 62 10.35 11.36 -2.12
CA GLY A 62 9.21 10.84 -2.87
C GLY A 62 8.85 9.38 -2.56
N THR A 63 9.31 8.84 -1.43
CA THR A 63 8.98 7.49 -0.97
C THR A 63 7.76 7.47 -0.06
N ALA A 64 7.02 6.37 -0.10
CA ALA A 64 5.96 6.09 0.87
C ALA A 64 6.46 5.23 2.01
N ASN A 65 6.02 5.56 3.22
CA ASN A 65 6.31 4.82 4.44
C ASN A 65 4.99 4.46 5.12
N LEU A 66 4.76 3.17 5.34
CA LEU A 66 3.48 2.63 5.80
C LEU A 66 3.71 1.63 6.94
N VAL A 67 2.65 1.45 7.72
CA VAL A 67 2.54 0.41 8.73
C VAL A 67 1.32 -0.45 8.40
N VAL A 68 1.53 -1.74 8.22
CA VAL A 68 0.47 -2.72 7.90
C VAL A 68 0.21 -3.58 9.11
N TRP A 69 -0.95 -3.41 9.73
CA TRP A 69 -1.43 -4.27 10.80
C TRP A 69 -2.41 -5.31 10.25
N LYS A 70 -2.21 -6.57 10.62
CA LYS A 70 -3.05 -7.70 10.20
C LYS A 70 -3.70 -8.31 11.43
N SER A 71 -5.03 -8.33 11.46
CA SER A 71 -5.78 -9.04 12.50
C SER A 71 -5.45 -10.53 12.55
N SER A 72 -4.97 -11.06 11.43
CA SER A 72 -4.88 -12.48 11.19
C SER A 72 -3.77 -13.24 11.91
N ASN A 73 -2.76 -12.51 12.32
CA ASN A 73 -1.71 -13.01 13.18
C ASN A 73 -1.26 -11.94 14.18
N PHE A 74 -2.08 -10.89 14.34
CA PHE A 74 -1.79 -9.71 15.17
C PHE A 74 -0.40 -9.11 14.93
N THR A 75 0.11 -9.19 13.70
CA THR A 75 1.41 -8.61 13.35
C THR A 75 1.28 -7.22 12.74
N THR A 76 2.29 -6.41 13.03
CA THR A 76 2.50 -5.10 12.42
C THR A 76 3.78 -5.15 11.62
N VAL A 77 3.72 -4.85 10.33
CA VAL A 77 4.87 -4.90 9.42
C VAL A 77 5.09 -3.53 8.79
N PRO A 78 6.31 -2.98 8.83
CA PRO A 78 6.62 -1.76 8.09
C PRO A 78 6.68 -2.07 6.59
N LEU A 79 6.20 -1.13 5.77
CA LEU A 79 6.24 -1.22 4.32
C LEU A 79 6.74 0.11 3.75
N THR A 80 7.75 0.04 2.89
CA THR A 80 8.27 1.20 2.18
C THR A 80 8.17 0.97 0.68
N LEU A 81 7.68 1.96 -0.05
CA LEU A 81 7.66 2.00 -1.52
C LEU A 81 8.53 3.16 -1.98
N GLY A 82 9.62 2.86 -2.67
CA GLY A 82 10.65 3.83 -3.04
C GLY A 82 10.92 3.89 -4.53
N PRO A 83 10.02 4.44 -5.36
CA PRO A 83 10.19 4.47 -6.81
C PRO A 83 11.34 5.36 -7.30
N ASN A 84 11.87 6.24 -6.43
CA ASN A 84 13.05 7.08 -6.70
C ASN A 84 14.34 6.54 -6.04
N ASP A 85 14.22 5.49 -5.23
CA ASP A 85 15.36 4.89 -4.56
C ASP A 85 16.00 3.86 -5.48
N SER A 86 17.11 4.27 -6.08
CA SER A 86 17.93 3.41 -6.91
C SER A 86 18.93 2.64 -6.07
N ASN A 87 18.96 1.32 -6.23
CA ASN A 87 20.10 0.49 -5.82
C ASN A 87 20.97 0.10 -7.03
N ALA A 88 20.84 0.84 -8.13
CA ALA A 88 21.61 0.57 -9.34
C ALA A 88 23.09 0.90 -9.11
N THR A 89 23.96 0.04 -9.63
CA THR A 89 25.41 0.28 -9.70
C THR A 89 25.70 1.60 -10.40
N PHE A 90 26.62 2.37 -9.82
CA PHE A 90 27.06 3.64 -10.38
C PHE A 90 28.00 3.38 -11.56
N VAL A 91 27.45 3.42 -12.78
CA VAL A 91 28.20 3.21 -14.03
C VAL A 91 28.39 4.52 -14.83
N THR A 92 27.98 5.66 -14.29
CA THR A 92 27.88 6.94 -15.00
C THR A 92 29.21 7.67 -15.21
N ALA A 93 30.19 7.51 -14.32
CA ALA A 93 31.49 8.16 -14.48
C ALA A 93 32.35 7.48 -15.57
N ASP A 94 32.30 6.15 -15.63
CA ASP A 94 33.18 5.35 -16.49
C ASP A 94 32.43 4.64 -17.62
N HIS A 95 31.12 4.86 -17.81
CA HIS A 95 30.30 4.19 -18.83
C HIS A 95 30.42 2.64 -18.87
N GLY A 96 30.75 2.00 -17.73
CA GLY A 96 30.98 0.55 -17.66
C GLY A 96 32.40 0.08 -18.04
N LEU A 97 33.37 1.00 -18.23
CA LEU A 97 34.75 0.68 -18.59
C LEU A 97 35.51 -0.13 -17.50
N THR A 98 35.01 -0.14 -16.27
CA THR A 98 35.55 -0.98 -15.18
C THR A 98 35.12 -2.45 -15.29
N GLY A 99 34.39 -2.82 -16.35
CA GLY A 99 33.95 -4.20 -16.60
C GLY A 99 32.82 -4.67 -15.68
N ILE A 100 32.25 -3.75 -14.88
CA ILE A 100 31.08 -4.03 -14.03
C ILE A 100 29.83 -3.64 -14.81
N GLU A 101 29.01 -4.65 -15.15
CA GLU A 101 27.72 -4.42 -15.80
C GLU A 101 26.77 -3.63 -14.88
N SER A 102 25.83 -2.91 -15.49
CA SER A 102 24.78 -2.24 -14.74
C SER A 102 23.86 -3.27 -14.08
N ARG A 103 23.75 -3.22 -12.74
CA ARG A 103 22.93 -4.11 -11.92
C ARG A 103 22.10 -3.31 -10.94
N GLY A 104 20.92 -3.84 -10.59
CA GLY A 104 19.99 -3.18 -9.69
C GLY A 104 18.94 -2.35 -10.42
N GLU A 105 17.89 -1.97 -9.70
CA GLU A 105 16.75 -1.21 -10.23
C GLU A 105 16.36 -0.13 -9.21
N ASN A 106 15.30 0.61 -9.52
CA ASN A 106 14.61 1.39 -8.50
C ASN A 106 13.71 0.49 -7.65
N GLY A 107 13.41 0.96 -6.44
CA GLY A 107 12.37 0.39 -5.60
C GLY A 107 11.00 0.37 -6.26
N ARG A 108 10.08 -0.43 -5.71
CA ARG A 108 8.75 -0.61 -6.28
C ARG A 108 7.85 0.58 -5.97
N ALA A 109 7.07 1.03 -6.96
CA ALA A 109 5.97 2.00 -6.79
C ALA A 109 4.66 1.35 -6.34
N LYS A 110 4.54 0.03 -6.53
CA LYS A 110 3.32 -0.76 -6.35
C LYS A 110 3.67 -2.12 -5.78
N ILE A 111 2.86 -2.58 -4.83
CA ILE A 111 2.84 -3.98 -4.41
C ILE A 111 1.41 -4.51 -4.32
N VAL A 112 1.27 -5.83 -4.35
CA VAL A 112 0.00 -6.52 -4.11
C VAL A 112 0.20 -7.48 -2.96
N LEU A 113 -0.53 -7.26 -1.86
CA LEU A 113 -0.62 -8.17 -0.73
C LEU A 113 -1.71 -9.19 -1.04
N THR A 114 -1.34 -10.44 -1.29
CA THR A 114 -2.30 -11.50 -1.59
C THR A 114 -2.83 -12.15 -0.32
N HIS A 115 -4.10 -12.55 -0.35
CA HIS A 115 -4.73 -13.35 0.68
C HIS A 115 -3.86 -14.57 1.05
N GLN A 116 -3.78 -14.89 2.35
CA GLN A 116 -3.13 -16.12 2.82
C GLN A 116 -4.21 -17.08 3.30
N PRO A 117 -4.20 -18.34 2.84
CA PRO A 117 -5.30 -19.29 3.09
C PRO A 117 -5.43 -19.78 4.55
N GLU A 118 -4.39 -19.68 5.38
CA GLU A 118 -4.36 -20.25 6.75
C GLU A 118 -4.96 -19.32 7.84
N PHE A 119 -5.80 -18.35 7.47
CA PHE A 119 -6.29 -17.33 8.41
C PHE A 119 -7.67 -17.60 9.05
N SER A 120 -8.33 -18.71 8.74
CA SER A 120 -9.56 -19.12 9.43
C SER A 120 -9.52 -20.61 9.78
N ARG A 121 -9.41 -20.93 11.07
CA ARG A 121 -9.48 -22.33 11.57
C ARG A 121 -10.81 -22.71 12.22
N GLY A 122 -11.83 -21.87 12.05
CA GLY A 122 -13.23 -22.27 12.27
C GLY A 122 -13.63 -22.71 13.69
N ASP A 123 -12.79 -22.54 14.73
CA ASP A 123 -13.10 -23.03 16.08
C ASP A 123 -12.70 -22.11 17.26
N SER A 124 -12.06 -20.97 17.01
CA SER A 124 -11.35 -20.25 18.08
C SER A 124 -11.79 -18.79 18.22
N ILE A 125 -12.05 -18.39 19.47
CA ILE A 125 -12.46 -17.07 20.03
C ILE A 125 -11.73 -15.82 19.47
N GLY A 126 -10.73 -15.96 18.61
CA GLY A 126 -10.11 -14.89 17.83
C GLY A 126 -10.52 -15.01 16.36
N ASP A 127 -11.77 -14.67 16.02
CA ASP A 127 -12.22 -14.61 14.63
C ASP A 127 -11.42 -13.52 13.90
N ILE A 128 -10.39 -14.00 13.20
CA ILE A 128 -9.53 -13.27 12.28
C ILE A 128 -10.44 -12.82 11.13
N SER A 129 -11.09 -11.69 11.30
CA SER A 129 -12.05 -11.13 10.35
C SER A 129 -11.41 -10.64 9.05
N GLY A 130 -10.26 -11.18 8.63
CA GLY A 130 -9.54 -10.76 7.43
C GLY A 130 -9.18 -9.27 7.41
N LEU A 131 -9.27 -8.59 8.56
CA LEU A 131 -9.07 -7.15 8.66
C LEU A 131 -7.59 -6.82 8.57
N VAL A 132 -7.25 -5.97 7.60
CA VAL A 132 -5.94 -5.37 7.42
C VAL A 132 -6.10 -3.86 7.53
N LYS A 133 -5.31 -3.23 8.39
CA LYS A 133 -5.23 -1.77 8.52
C LYS A 133 -3.90 -1.29 7.98
N ILE A 134 -3.95 -0.30 7.09
CA ILE A 134 -2.77 0.28 6.45
C ILE A 134 -2.73 1.75 6.82
N THR A 135 -1.74 2.13 7.62
CA THR A 135 -1.54 3.51 8.07
C THR A 135 -0.36 4.10 7.32
N ASN A 136 -0.56 5.26 6.70
CA ASN A 136 0.54 6.01 6.09
C ASN A 136 1.25 6.84 7.16
N THR A 137 2.54 6.60 7.37
CA THR A 137 3.39 7.36 8.31
C THR A 137 4.30 8.35 7.59
N GLY A 138 4.48 8.20 6.27
CA GLY A 138 5.28 9.07 5.41
C GLY A 138 4.53 10.32 4.93
N VAL A 139 5.27 11.23 4.30
CA VAL A 139 4.71 12.49 3.78
C VAL A 139 3.91 12.28 2.50
N ILE A 140 4.31 11.32 1.66
CA ILE A 140 3.69 11.08 0.36
C ILE A 140 2.38 10.30 0.50
N PRO A 141 1.24 10.79 -0.06
CA PRO A 141 -0.01 10.06 -0.09
C PRO A 141 0.09 8.74 -0.84
N VAL A 142 -0.66 7.73 -0.39
CA VAL A 142 -0.65 6.37 -0.93
C VAL A 142 -2.06 5.95 -1.30
N THR A 143 -2.23 5.31 -2.43
CA THR A 143 -3.49 4.70 -2.85
C THR A 143 -3.53 3.26 -2.37
N VAL A 144 -4.57 2.89 -1.63
CA VAL A 144 -4.83 1.54 -1.15
C VAL A 144 -6.11 1.04 -1.78
N SER A 145 -6.05 -0.06 -2.54
CA SER A 145 -7.24 -0.70 -3.14
C SER A 145 -7.44 -2.08 -2.57
N CYS A 146 -8.57 -2.29 -1.89
CA CYS A 146 -9.01 -3.61 -1.44
C CYS A 146 -9.74 -4.30 -2.60
N ASN A 147 -9.46 -5.57 -2.90
CA ASN A 147 -10.12 -6.36 -3.96
C ASN A 147 -10.58 -7.71 -3.43
#